data_AF-A0A3D1BP48-F1
#
_entry.id   AF-A0A3D1BP48-F1
#
_cell.length_a   1.000
_cell.length_b   1.000
_cell.length_c   1.000
_cell.angle_alpha   90.00
_cell.angle_beta   90.00
_cell.angle_gamma   90.00
#
_symmetry.space_group_name_H-M   'P 1'
#
loop_
_entity.id
_entity.type
_entity.pdbx_description
1 polymer ?
#
loop_
_entity_poly.entity_id
_entity_poly.type
_entity_poly.pdbx_seq_one_letter_code
_entity_poly.pdbx_strand_id
1 'polypeptide(L)'
;KWKCNNIVAGSVTLVYNHERSDIPGLLTDIQYEYHRSILSAQHFHLDNNNCLEIIAVKGKAKDLTELADKLIAVKGIQHGKLSMSRAD
;
A
#
# COMPACT_ATOMS: atom_id res chain seq x y z
N LYS A 1 -5.90 25.16 -8.19
CA LYS A 1 -4.68 24.34 -7.95
C LYS A 1 -4.94 22.83 -7.99
N TRP A 2 -6.00 22.37 -8.66
CA TRP A 2 -6.34 20.95 -8.83
C TRP A 2 -6.49 20.72 -10.34
N LYS A 3 -5.67 19.86 -10.98
CA LYS A 3 -5.93 19.40 -12.35
C LYS A 3 -5.07 18.25 -12.86
N CYS A 4 -3.98 17.89 -12.17
CA CYS A 4 -3.10 16.84 -12.68
C CYS A 4 -3.40 15.51 -11.98
N ASN A 5 -4.52 14.87 -12.36
CA ASN A 5 -4.75 13.47 -12.05
C ASN A 5 -3.88 12.60 -12.97
N ASN A 6 -2.56 12.84 -12.90
CA ASN A 6 -1.58 12.21 -13.77
C ASN A 6 -1.54 10.71 -13.50
N ILE A 7 -1.19 9.97 -14.54
CA ILE A 7 -0.81 8.58 -14.38
C ILE A 7 0.57 8.57 -13.72
N VAL A 8 0.63 7.95 -12.56
CA VAL A 8 1.83 7.81 -11.75
C VAL A 8 2.08 6.33 -11.48
N ALA A 9 3.33 6.01 -11.18
CA ALA A 9 3.73 4.72 -10.65
C ALA A 9 4.45 4.95 -9.32
N GLY A 10 4.40 3.96 -8.44
CA GLY A 10 4.91 4.13 -7.10
C GLY A 10 4.90 2.85 -6.28
N SER A 11 5.12 3.03 -4.99
CA SER A 11 5.05 1.97 -4.00
C SER A 11 4.38 2.44 -2.72
N VAL A 12 3.58 1.57 -2.12
CA VAL A 12 3.16 1.69 -0.73
C VAL A 12 4.04 0.77 0.10
N THR A 13 4.72 1.32 1.10
CA THR A 13 5.58 0.57 2.01
C THR A 13 4.93 0.53 3.39
N LEU A 14 4.71 -0.67 3.92
CA LEU A 14 4.04 -0.92 5.20
C LEU A 14 4.95 -1.72 6.12
N VAL A 15 4.95 -1.41 7.41
CA VAL A 15 5.55 -2.23 8.47
C VAL A 15 4.47 -2.52 9.51
N TYR A 16 4.30 -3.78 9.88
CA TYR A 16 3.32 -4.21 10.88
C TYR A 16 3.76 -5.46 11.61
N ASN A 17 3.16 -5.71 12.79
CA ASN A 17 3.39 -6.92 13.56
C ASN A 17 2.36 -7.99 13.17
N HIS A 18 2.81 -9.14 12.66
CA HIS A 18 1.92 -10.19 12.16
C HIS A 18 1.36 -11.12 13.25
N GLU A 19 1.92 -11.11 14.46
CA GLU A 19 1.39 -11.88 15.60
C GLU A 19 0.17 -11.19 16.24
N ARG A 20 0.05 -9.88 16.06
CA ARG A 20 -1.01 -9.05 16.66
C ARG A 20 -2.02 -8.63 15.61
N SER A 21 -3.09 -9.42 15.49
CA SER A 21 -4.30 -9.18 14.67
C SER A 21 -4.26 -9.81 13.27
N ASP A 22 -5.43 -9.88 12.63
CA ASP A 22 -5.59 -10.33 11.23
C ASP A 22 -5.24 -9.21 10.22
N ILE A 23 -4.08 -8.58 10.42
CA ILE A 23 -3.60 -7.51 9.52
C ILE A 23 -3.43 -8.05 8.09
N PRO A 24 -2.81 -9.21 7.84
CA PRO A 24 -2.64 -9.73 6.49
C PRO A 24 -3.97 -9.95 5.75
N GLY A 25 -5.01 -10.43 6.43
CA GLY A 25 -6.35 -10.58 5.87
C GLY A 25 -6.94 -9.23 5.43
N LEU A 26 -6.95 -8.25 6.34
CA LEU A 26 -7.46 -6.90 6.05
C LEU A 26 -6.70 -6.21 4.90
N LEU A 27 -5.38 -6.36 4.85
CA LEU A 27 -4.57 -5.82 3.76
C LEU A 27 -4.91 -6.51 2.43
N THR A 28 -5.11 -7.82 2.44
CA THR A 28 -5.49 -8.59 1.25
C THR A 28 -6.84 -8.14 0.70
N ASP A 29 -7.83 -7.89 1.57
CA ASP A 29 -9.16 -7.43 1.16
C ASP A 29 -9.10 -6.05 0.49
N ILE A 30 -8.35 -5.11 1.06
CA ILE A 30 -8.13 -3.78 0.46
C ILE A 30 -7.39 -3.91 -0.86
N GLN A 31 -6.33 -4.72 -0.93
CA GLN A 31 -5.59 -4.92 -2.16
C GLN A 31 -6.46 -5.53 -3.27
N TYR A 32 -7.36 -6.45 -2.92
CA TYR A 32 -8.32 -7.03 -3.85
C TYR A 32 -9.28 -5.99 -4.44
N GLU A 33 -9.78 -5.05 -3.62
CA GLU A 33 -10.62 -3.93 -4.09
C GLU A 33 -9.89 -3.06 -5.13
N TYR A 34 -8.57 -2.89 -4.99
CA TYR A 34 -7.73 -2.06 -5.87
C TYR A 34 -6.81 -2.86 -6.81
N HIS A 35 -7.12 -4.14 -7.11
CA HIS A 35 -6.25 -5.03 -7.89
C HIS A 35 -5.84 -4.47 -9.27
N ARG A 36 -6.64 -3.58 -9.86
CA ARG A 36 -6.33 -2.92 -11.14
C ARG A 36 -5.19 -1.90 -11.06
N SER A 37 -4.96 -1.36 -9.87
CA SER A 37 -3.92 -0.36 -9.60
C SER A 37 -2.66 -0.97 -9.00
N ILE A 38 -2.71 -2.24 -8.58
CA ILE A 38 -1.59 -2.95 -7.96
C ILE A 38 -0.89 -3.81 -9.02
N LEU A 39 0.42 -3.61 -9.14
CA LEU A 39 1.26 -4.37 -10.07
C LEU A 39 1.81 -5.64 -9.41
N SER A 40 2.18 -5.54 -8.13
CA SER A 40 2.71 -6.65 -7.33
C SER A 40 2.75 -6.25 -5.85
N ALA A 41 2.64 -7.22 -4.96
CA ALA A 41 2.96 -7.06 -3.55
C ALA A 41 4.10 -8.02 -3.18
N GLN A 42 5.07 -7.51 -2.40
CA GLN A 42 6.17 -8.29 -1.86
C GLN A 42 6.11 -8.22 -0.34
N HIS A 43 6.22 -9.37 0.31
CA HIS A 43 6.17 -9.51 1.76
C HIS A 43 7.51 -10.07 2.26
N PHE A 44 8.06 -9.46 3.29
CA PHE A 44 9.32 -9.85 3.91
C PHE A 44 9.14 -9.96 5.42
N HIS A 45 9.56 -11.08 6.00
CA HIS A 45 9.71 -11.19 7.44
C HIS A 45 10.99 -10.45 7.85
N LEU A 46 10.86 -9.39 8.63
CA LEU A 46 12.01 -8.62 9.13
C LEU A 46 12.61 -9.27 10.38
N ASP A 47 11.73 -9.76 11.26
CA ASP A 47 12.06 -10.47 12.48
C ASP A 47 10.88 -11.40 12.86
N ASN A 48 10.93 -11.98 14.07
CA ASN A 48 9.92 -12.90 14.58
C ASN A 48 8.51 -12.31 14.63
N ASN A 49 8.37 -10.99 14.67
CA ASN A 49 7.12 -10.30 14.95
C ASN A 49 6.73 -9.37 13.80
N ASN A 50 7.69 -8.72 13.14
CA ASN A 50 7.45 -7.66 12.17
C ASN A 50 7.61 -8.13 10.73
N CYS A 51 6.70 -7.67 9.89
CA CYS A 51 6.73 -7.84 8.45
C CYS A 51 6.85 -6.49 7.76
N LEU A 52 7.57 -6.48 6.64
CA LEU A 52 7.63 -5.40 5.68
C LEU A 52 6.84 -5.82 4.45
N GLU A 53 5.93 -4.97 3.99
CA GLU A 53 5.20 -5.17 2.75
C GLU A 53 5.43 -3.99 1.81
N ILE A 54 5.80 -4.29 0.56
CA ILE A 54 6.00 -3.31 -0.49
C ILE A 54 5.04 -3.62 -1.63
N ILE A 55 4.10 -2.71 -1.87
CA ILE A 55 3.04 -2.85 -2.88
C ILE A 55 3.35 -1.89 -4.01
N ALA A 56 3.79 -2.42 -5.15
CA ALA A 56 4.01 -1.64 -6.37
C ALA A 56 2.67 -1.29 -7.00
N VAL A 57 2.49 -0.01 -7.35
CA VAL A 57 1.21 0.54 -7.83
C VAL A 57 1.39 1.40 -9.07
N LYS A 58 0.37 1.43 -9.93
CA LYS A 58 0.26 2.33 -11.08
C LYS A 58 -1.19 2.73 -11.30
N GLY A 59 -1.42 4.02 -11.53
CA GLY A 59 -2.76 4.53 -11.75
C GLY A 59 -2.85 6.04 -11.64
N LYS A 60 -4.08 6.53 -11.52
CA LYS A 60 -4.36 7.93 -11.22
C LYS A 60 -3.85 8.28 -9.83
N ALA A 61 -3.11 9.37 -9.69
CA ALA A 61 -2.52 9.78 -8.40
C ALA A 61 -3.55 9.84 -7.25
N LYS A 62 -4.78 10.27 -7.53
CA LYS A 62 -5.86 10.29 -6.53
C LYS A 62 -6.21 8.88 -6.04
N ASP A 63 -6.40 7.95 -6.96
CA ASP A 63 -6.83 6.58 -6.65
C ASP A 63 -5.73 5.84 -5.87
N LEU A 64 -4.46 6.09 -6.19
CA LEU A 64 -3.32 5.52 -5.44
C LEU A 64 -3.16 6.12 -4.05
N THR A 65 -3.47 7.41 -3.89
CA THR A 65 -3.49 8.08 -2.58
C THR A 65 -4.56 7.46 -1.70
N GLU A 66 -5.77 7.26 -2.24
CA GLU A 66 -6.88 6.63 -1.51
C GLU A 66 -6.57 5.18 -1.10
N LEU A 67 -5.97 4.39 -2.00
CA LEU A 67 -5.49 3.05 -1.68
C LEU A 67 -4.49 3.08 -0.52
N ALA A 68 -3.48 3.96 -0.60
CA ALA A 68 -2.48 4.06 0.45
C ALA A 68 -3.09 4.49 1.78
N ASP A 69 -4.00 5.47 1.78
CA ASP A 69 -4.69 5.93 2.98
C ASP A 69 -5.48 4.78 3.64
N LYS A 70 -6.20 3.97 2.85
CA LYS A 70 -6.91 2.78 3.35
C LYS A 70 -5.95 1.75 3.96
N LEU A 71 -4.85 1.43 3.28
CA LEU A 71 -3.85 0.46 3.77
C LEU A 71 -3.19 0.95 5.07
N ILE A 72 -2.80 2.22 5.12
CA ILE A 72 -2.10 2.81 6.27
C ILE A 72 -3.04 2.97 7.47
N ALA A 73 -4.34 3.19 7.23
CA ALA A 73 -5.34 3.31 8.29
C ALA A 73 -5.71 1.96 8.96
N VAL A 74 -5.25 0.83 8.43
CA VAL A 74 -5.47 -0.48 9.06
C VAL A 74 -4.87 -0.47 10.47
N LYS A 75 -5.69 -0.81 11.46
CA LYS A 75 -5.27 -0.84 12.86
C LYS A 75 -4.15 -1.87 13.03
N GLY A 76 -2.99 -1.41 13.52
CA GLY A 76 -1.81 -2.24 13.73
C GLY A 76 -0.67 -2.00 12.74
N ILE A 77 -0.89 -1.18 11.71
CA ILE A 77 0.20 -0.62 10.91
C ILE A 77 1.07 0.26 11.80
N GLN A 78 2.38 -0.03 11.83
CA GLN A 78 3.39 0.73 12.59
C GLN A 78 4.00 1.83 11.73
N HIS A 79 4.23 1.54 10.44
CA HIS A 79 4.74 2.50 9.47
C HIS A 79 4.03 2.33 8.14
N GLY A 80 3.75 3.44 7.47
CA GLY A 80 3.09 3.48 6.19
C GLY A 80 3.54 4.68 5.37
N LYS A 81 3.97 4.45 4.13
CA LYS A 81 4.39 5.54 3.22
C LYS A 81 4.05 5.23 1.78
N LEU A 82 3.40 6.19 1.12
CA LEU A 82 3.25 6.24 -0.33
C LEU A 82 4.40 7.02 -0.94
N SER A 83 5.06 6.43 -1.94
CA SER A 83 6.03 7.09 -2.80
C SER A 83 5.55 7.00 -4.24
N MET A 84 5.50 8.13 -4.96
CA MET A 84 5.02 8.19 -6.34
C MET A 84 5.95 9.00 -7.22
N SER A 85 6.05 8.60 -8.48
CA SER A 85 6.70 9.36 -9.55
C SER A 85 5.80 9.41 -10.78
N ARG A 86 6.01 10.41 -11.63
CA ARG A 86 5.33 10.47 -12.94
C ARG A 86 5.71 9.24 -13.77
N ALA A 87 4.71 8.63 -14.39
CA ALA A 87 4.86 7.45 -15.23
C ALA A 87 4.19 7.65 -16.61
N ASP A 88 3.97 8.92 -16.96
CA ASP A 88 3.50 9.40 -18.25
C ASP A 88 4.65 9.93 -19.11
#